data_AF-A0A9K3M6F6-F1
#
_entry.id   AF-A0A9K3M6F6-F1
#
_cell.length_a   1.000
_cell.length_b   1.000
_cell.length_c   1.000
_cell.angle_alpha   90.00
_cell.angle_beta   90.00
_cell.angle_gamma   90.00
#
_symmetry.space_group_name_H-M   'P 1'
#
loop_
_entity.id
_entity.type
_entity.pdbx_description
1 polymer ?
#
loop_
_entity_poly.entity_id
_entity_poly.type
_entity_poly.pdbx_seq_one_letter_code
_entity_poly.pdbx_strand_id
1 'polypeptide(L)'
;MMYPKGHWFSFVPFLLLLHLREWWLANALSAINNGETTTGTSRRHTSDLNQRKKKTPVVPQKRQKQHQQQSSTKENGIGQRDIIAKPVMAPPSTSIGERLQQASTVDELLQVASELWLPTDESLPPHLIHQQIHHEKRLRWSSQLLLKLGESIVVGCDTVPPLLLEDPRFQRALLAAAFPFGDDVSTDRIEKEGRYLKDALAGMHCITFMLSMNNNINNNNNNNNNNNNNTVPSSDNNLQCALEQMLRRADHMANRLPLPHVVEMRWACNGIRQAIDTLHSCTLPLQPFMNARVDQLPFDILPGCLNWKQIINDDHDPVQRLLEEIPFQFDTIITRGGASVKERRGTAWIAEPDIGALAYSGKLMPPHPISPLVRQAMDRVEEYVLDDSMVVRPFFDCALCNHYPDGDSACKFHTDPEHGTHWERLTCVVAAGVPRKFAFRPIPQKSCWAEWDCLNDEAAKAQDMDDTVPAVVTLFPGDVVKMFGTCNDDFHHAVYPCMGSNKGGGRVSLVLKRAIARNGKKGHGAAGQGRRSRRRHRDE
;
A
#
# COMPACT_ATOMS: atom_id res chain seq x y z
N MET A 1 -22.70 45.05 53.61
CA MET A 1 -22.64 43.57 53.50
C MET A 1 -21.53 43.24 52.52
N MET A 2 -20.23 43.11 52.86
CA MET A 2 -19.53 42.26 53.83
C MET A 2 -19.77 40.74 53.64
N TYR A 3 -18.82 40.11 52.90
CA TYR A 3 -18.16 38.77 52.97
C TYR A 3 -18.67 37.67 53.95
N PRO A 4 -18.33 36.35 53.85
CA PRO A 4 -17.04 35.77 53.35
C PRO A 4 -17.09 34.42 52.57
N LYS A 5 -16.07 34.12 51.74
CA LYS A 5 -14.91 33.17 51.88
C LYS A 5 -15.22 31.67 52.04
N GLY A 6 -14.51 30.82 51.28
CA GLY A 6 -14.33 29.39 51.51
C GLY A 6 -13.59 28.70 50.36
N HIS A 7 -12.46 28.04 50.63
CA HIS A 7 -11.33 27.79 49.72
C HIS A 7 -10.77 26.36 50.00
N TRP A 8 -10.14 25.69 49.00
CA TRP A 8 -9.28 24.45 49.06
C TRP A 8 -9.98 23.06 49.06
N PHE A 9 -9.55 21.94 48.44
CA PHE A 9 -8.29 21.36 47.87
C PHE A 9 -8.66 20.51 46.60
N SER A 10 -7.94 20.52 45.47
CA SER A 10 -6.69 19.82 45.07
C SER A 10 -6.81 18.33 44.64
N PHE A 11 -6.31 18.05 43.43
CA PHE A 11 -5.66 16.81 42.90
C PHE A 11 -6.35 15.44 43.02
N VAL A 12 -6.72 14.83 41.87
CA VAL A 12 -6.13 13.59 41.28
C VAL A 12 -6.58 13.47 39.80
N PRO A 13 -5.66 13.36 38.83
CA PRO A 13 -5.94 12.66 37.58
C PRO A 13 -4.91 11.54 37.40
N PHE A 14 -5.21 10.30 37.81
CA PHE A 14 -4.27 9.19 37.61
C PHE A 14 -4.89 7.79 37.43
N LEU A 15 -6.19 7.67 37.19
CA LEU A 15 -6.85 6.35 37.13
C LEU A 15 -7.58 5.98 35.84
N LEU A 16 -7.48 6.80 34.78
CA LEU A 16 -8.04 6.43 33.45
C LEU A 16 -6.97 6.01 32.41
N LEU A 17 -5.69 6.02 32.78
CA LEU A 17 -4.55 5.66 31.90
C LEU A 17 -3.92 4.29 32.21
N LEU A 18 -4.50 3.54 33.14
CA LEU A 18 -3.96 2.25 33.61
C LEU A 18 -4.66 1.02 33.01
N HIS A 19 -5.83 1.16 32.36
CA HIS A 19 -6.54 0.02 31.77
C HIS A 19 -6.20 -0.29 30.30
N LEU A 20 -5.42 0.55 29.62
CA LEU A 20 -4.87 0.26 28.28
C LEU A 20 -3.49 -0.40 28.31
N ARG A 21 -2.95 -0.66 29.51
CA ARG A 21 -1.58 -1.12 29.74
C ARG A 21 -1.43 -2.66 29.80
N GLU A 22 -2.50 -3.39 30.10
CA GLU A 22 -2.44 -4.86 30.29
C GLU A 22 -2.74 -5.65 29.00
N TRP A 23 -3.42 -5.06 28.00
CA TRP A 23 -3.73 -5.75 26.75
C TRP A 23 -2.56 -5.79 25.74
N TRP A 24 -1.62 -4.85 25.85
CA TRP A 24 -0.52 -4.68 24.87
C TRP A 24 0.73 -5.52 25.17
N LEU A 25 0.92 -6.02 26.39
CA LEU A 25 2.06 -6.88 26.77
C LEU A 25 1.79 -8.38 26.58
N ALA A 26 0.53 -8.82 26.53
CA ALA A 26 0.17 -10.22 26.30
C ALA A 26 0.36 -10.67 24.84
N ASN A 27 0.15 -9.77 23.86
CA ASN A 27 0.24 -10.11 22.44
C ASN A 27 1.64 -9.96 21.82
N ALA A 28 2.59 -9.33 22.53
CA ALA A 28 3.96 -9.15 22.04
C ALA A 28 4.91 -10.32 22.41
N LEU A 29 4.51 -11.21 23.33
CA LEU A 29 5.33 -12.35 23.77
C LEU A 29 4.86 -13.71 23.25
N SER A 30 3.73 -13.78 22.52
CA SER A 30 3.21 -15.01 21.93
C SER A 30 3.66 -15.27 20.48
N ALA A 31 4.40 -14.35 19.84
CA ALA A 31 4.77 -14.45 18.43
C ALA A 31 6.20 -14.98 18.17
N ILE A 32 6.93 -15.44 19.19
CA ILE A 32 8.34 -15.87 19.04
C ILE A 32 8.62 -17.30 19.54
N ASN A 33 7.68 -18.04 20.14
CA ASN A 33 7.94 -19.42 20.52
C ASN A 33 6.77 -20.39 20.26
N ASN A 34 7.12 -21.47 19.55
CA ASN A 34 6.57 -22.82 19.53
C ASN A 34 5.57 -23.18 18.41
N GLY A 35 6.06 -24.11 17.59
CA GLY A 35 5.24 -25.06 16.85
C GLY A 35 4.73 -26.22 17.72
N GLU A 36 3.97 -27.06 17.02
CA GLU A 36 3.41 -28.37 17.40
C GLU A 36 2.19 -28.43 18.35
N THR A 37 1.07 -28.78 17.71
CA THR A 37 0.01 -29.72 18.12
C THR A 37 -0.65 -29.56 19.49
N THR A 38 -1.96 -29.29 19.51
CA THR A 38 -2.99 -30.33 19.72
C THR A 38 -4.41 -29.75 19.72
N THR A 39 -5.32 -30.63 19.30
CA THR A 39 -6.78 -30.59 19.28
C THR A 39 -7.44 -30.18 20.60
N GLY A 40 -8.56 -29.44 20.53
CA GLY A 40 -9.41 -29.20 21.71
C GLY A 40 -10.69 -28.42 21.42
N THR A 41 -11.74 -29.15 21.09
CA THR A 41 -13.17 -28.74 21.09
C THR A 41 -13.62 -28.05 22.38
N SER A 42 -14.46 -27.01 22.28
CA SER A 42 -15.28 -26.54 23.39
C SER A 42 -16.74 -26.31 22.95
N ARG A 43 -17.67 -27.03 23.58
CA ARG A 43 -19.12 -26.86 23.47
C ARG A 43 -19.68 -26.76 24.89
N ARG A 44 -20.35 -25.63 25.14
CA ARG A 44 -21.47 -25.33 26.05
C ARG A 44 -21.58 -26.06 27.40
N HIS A 45 -21.63 -25.25 28.45
CA HIS A 45 -22.22 -25.55 29.75
C HIS A 45 -23.75 -25.71 29.65
N THR A 46 -24.26 -26.81 30.19
CA THR A 46 -25.58 -26.90 30.85
C THR A 46 -25.45 -27.75 32.11
N SER A 47 -26.33 -27.46 33.05
CA SER A 47 -26.34 -27.86 34.45
C SER A 47 -26.82 -29.29 34.73
N ASP A 48 -26.55 -29.68 35.98
CA ASP A 48 -27.37 -30.51 36.88
C ASP A 48 -27.03 -31.99 37.20
N LEU A 49 -26.83 -32.13 38.52
CA LEU A 49 -27.22 -33.19 39.47
C LEU A 49 -26.55 -34.58 39.51
N ASN A 50 -25.96 -34.81 40.69
CA ASN A 50 -26.10 -36.00 41.56
C ASN A 50 -25.43 -37.33 41.17
N GLN A 51 -24.31 -37.70 41.83
CA GLN A 51 -24.29 -38.57 43.02
C GLN A 51 -22.87 -39.07 43.38
N ARG A 52 -22.67 -39.25 44.69
CA ARG A 52 -21.49 -39.76 45.41
C ARG A 52 -20.89 -41.06 44.83
N LYS A 53 -19.55 -41.15 44.85
CA LYS A 53 -18.80 -42.23 45.54
C LYS A 53 -17.30 -41.91 45.63
N LYS A 54 -16.77 -41.96 46.86
CA LYS A 54 -15.34 -41.85 47.22
C LYS A 54 -14.55 -43.03 46.65
N LYS A 55 -13.32 -42.80 46.16
CA LYS A 55 -12.19 -43.75 46.19
C LYS A 55 -10.85 -43.03 46.04
N THR A 56 -9.87 -43.57 46.74
CA THR A 56 -8.49 -43.15 47.07
C THR A 56 -7.55 -42.99 45.87
N PRO A 57 -6.41 -42.26 46.02
CA PRO A 57 -5.50 -41.99 44.91
C PRO A 57 -4.50 -43.13 44.72
N VAL A 58 -4.31 -43.54 43.46
CA VAL A 58 -3.26 -44.48 43.02
C VAL A 58 -2.28 -43.72 42.13
N VAL A 59 -1.01 -43.80 42.50
CA VAL A 59 0.17 -43.25 41.81
C VAL A 59 0.43 -44.04 40.51
N PRO A 60 0.72 -43.41 39.36
CA PRO A 60 1.09 -44.14 38.17
C PRO A 60 2.61 -44.40 38.09
N GLN A 61 2.95 -45.68 37.93
CA GLN A 61 4.28 -46.20 37.66
C GLN A 61 4.73 -45.90 36.22
N LYS A 62 5.99 -45.50 36.07
CA LYS A 62 6.72 -45.43 34.80
C LYS A 62 6.98 -46.84 34.25
N ARG A 63 6.60 -47.09 32.99
CA ARG A 63 7.00 -48.28 32.23
C ARG A 63 8.24 -47.97 31.39
N GLN A 64 9.38 -48.54 31.78
CA GLN A 64 10.52 -48.79 30.90
C GLN A 64 10.28 -50.09 30.12
N LYS A 65 10.63 -50.11 28.84
CA LYS A 65 10.85 -51.36 28.08
C LYS A 65 12.24 -51.32 27.47
N GLN A 66 13.07 -52.23 27.95
CA GLN A 66 14.31 -52.71 27.35
C GLN A 66 13.99 -53.75 26.26
N HIS A 67 14.80 -53.80 25.20
CA HIS A 67 15.22 -55.02 24.49
C HIS A 67 16.51 -54.69 23.75
N GLN A 68 17.66 -55.16 24.25
CA GLN A 68 18.31 -56.46 24.01
C GLN A 68 19.17 -56.46 22.74
N GLN A 69 20.47 -56.28 22.98
CA GLN A 69 21.58 -56.65 22.09
C GLN A 69 21.69 -58.18 22.02
N GLN A 70 21.81 -58.72 20.81
CA GLN A 70 22.51 -59.97 20.57
C GLN A 70 23.37 -59.84 19.31
N SER A 71 24.66 -60.00 19.55
CA SER A 71 25.72 -60.21 18.58
C SER A 71 25.70 -61.64 18.05
N SER A 72 25.84 -61.82 16.73
CA SER A 72 26.56 -62.98 16.22
C SER A 72 27.18 -62.68 14.84
N THR A 73 28.47 -62.96 14.79
CA THR A 73 29.37 -63.01 13.64
C THR A 73 29.02 -64.22 12.75
N LYS A 74 29.03 -64.07 11.41
CA LYS A 74 29.55 -65.11 10.48
C LYS A 74 29.63 -64.65 9.01
N GLU A 75 30.82 -64.90 8.48
CA GLU A 75 31.16 -65.40 7.12
C GLU A 75 30.85 -64.55 5.88
N ASN A 76 31.94 -64.02 5.32
CA ASN A 76 32.05 -63.42 3.99
C ASN A 76 31.92 -64.49 2.89
N GLY A 77 30.80 -64.47 2.16
CA GLY A 77 30.65 -65.10 0.86
C GLY A 77 30.72 -64.04 -0.25
N ILE A 78 31.76 -64.11 -1.07
CA ILE A 78 31.95 -63.31 -2.28
C ILE A 78 30.88 -63.76 -3.31
N GLY A 79 30.00 -62.84 -3.69
CA GLY A 79 29.03 -63.04 -4.76
C GLY A 79 28.84 -61.74 -5.52
N GLN A 80 29.46 -61.65 -6.70
CA GLN A 80 29.19 -60.62 -7.71
C GLN A 80 27.69 -60.60 -8.01
N ARG A 81 27.05 -59.46 -7.75
CA ARG A 81 25.74 -59.11 -8.30
C ARG A 81 25.92 -57.82 -9.10
N ASP A 82 25.57 -57.90 -10.37
CA ASP A 82 25.54 -56.77 -11.29
C ASP A 82 24.69 -55.64 -10.70
N ILE A 83 25.34 -54.51 -10.46
CA ILE A 83 24.69 -53.25 -10.11
C ILE A 83 24.08 -52.72 -11.40
N ILE A 84 22.81 -53.07 -11.64
CA ILE A 84 21.98 -52.33 -12.59
C ILE A 84 21.81 -50.94 -11.99
N ALA A 85 22.53 -49.96 -12.57
CA ALA A 85 22.38 -48.55 -12.24
C ALA A 85 20.90 -48.17 -12.42
N LYS A 86 20.22 -47.87 -11.30
CA LYS A 86 18.91 -47.23 -11.35
C LYS A 86 19.09 -45.91 -12.11
N PRO A 87 18.23 -45.59 -13.10
CA PRO A 87 18.30 -44.31 -13.77
C PRO A 87 18.18 -43.21 -12.72
N VAL A 88 19.13 -42.28 -12.75
CA VAL A 88 19.07 -41.03 -11.98
C VAL A 88 17.74 -40.39 -12.32
N MET A 89 16.77 -40.41 -11.40
CA MET A 89 15.51 -39.70 -11.59
C MET A 89 15.87 -38.23 -11.80
N ALA A 90 15.47 -37.69 -12.95
CA ALA A 90 15.52 -36.25 -13.17
C ALA A 90 14.87 -35.56 -11.96
N PRO A 91 15.43 -34.44 -11.47
CA PRO A 91 14.85 -33.72 -10.35
C PRO A 91 13.37 -33.44 -10.65
N PRO A 92 12.48 -33.53 -9.65
CA PRO A 92 11.05 -33.29 -9.86
C PRO A 92 10.87 -31.93 -10.54
N SER A 93 10.13 -31.91 -11.65
CA SER A 93 9.83 -30.69 -12.41
C SER A 93 9.26 -29.65 -11.45
N THR A 94 9.98 -28.55 -11.23
CA THR A 94 9.57 -27.49 -10.32
C THR A 94 8.26 -26.87 -10.80
N SER A 95 7.32 -26.70 -9.88
CA SER A 95 5.99 -26.17 -10.24
C SER A 95 6.08 -24.72 -10.75
N ILE A 96 5.10 -24.28 -11.56
CA ILE A 96 5.03 -22.87 -12.01
C ILE A 96 5.07 -21.92 -10.82
N GLY A 97 4.32 -22.22 -9.75
CA GLY A 97 4.31 -21.39 -8.54
C GLY A 97 5.66 -21.31 -7.83
N GLU A 98 6.43 -22.41 -7.81
CA GLU A 98 7.77 -22.44 -7.21
C GLU A 98 8.77 -21.63 -8.04
N ARG A 99 8.76 -21.80 -9.36
CA ARG A 99 9.61 -21.01 -10.26
C ARG A 99 9.26 -19.53 -10.25
N LEU A 100 7.97 -19.19 -10.15
CA LEU A 100 7.53 -17.81 -9.97
C LEU A 100 8.08 -17.21 -8.67
N GLN A 101 8.12 -17.97 -7.57
CA GLN A 101 8.70 -17.52 -6.31
C GLN A 101 10.22 -17.31 -6.44
N GLN A 102 10.91 -18.20 -7.14
CA GLN A 102 12.37 -18.16 -7.35
C GLN A 102 12.81 -17.09 -8.34
N ALA A 103 11.98 -16.73 -9.32
CA ALA A 103 12.31 -15.72 -10.32
C ALA A 103 12.67 -14.39 -9.66
N SER A 104 13.75 -13.77 -10.13
CA SER A 104 14.32 -12.53 -9.58
C SER A 104 14.51 -11.46 -10.64
N THR A 105 14.52 -11.85 -11.92
CA THR A 105 14.68 -10.93 -13.06
C THR A 105 13.39 -10.85 -13.89
N VAL A 106 13.29 -9.78 -14.70
CA VAL A 106 12.18 -9.61 -15.65
C VAL A 106 12.12 -10.75 -16.65
N ASP A 107 13.26 -11.18 -17.20
CA ASP A 107 13.28 -12.28 -18.18
C ASP A 107 12.88 -13.62 -17.56
N GLU A 108 13.32 -13.93 -16.33
CA GLU A 108 12.86 -15.13 -15.61
C GLU A 108 11.35 -15.12 -15.40
N LEU A 109 10.76 -13.97 -15.05
CA LEU A 109 9.31 -13.84 -14.93
C LEU A 109 8.59 -14.04 -16.27
N LEU A 110 9.12 -13.47 -17.36
CA LEU A 110 8.57 -13.68 -18.70
C LEU A 110 8.72 -15.14 -19.15
N GLN A 111 9.81 -15.82 -18.79
CA GLN A 111 9.96 -17.24 -19.06
C GLN A 111 8.90 -18.06 -18.35
N VAL A 112 8.60 -17.76 -17.07
CA VAL A 112 7.48 -18.39 -16.35
C VAL A 112 6.13 -18.08 -17.01
N ALA A 113 5.94 -16.87 -17.53
CA ALA A 113 4.71 -16.46 -18.21
C ALA A 113 4.40 -17.30 -19.45
N SER A 114 5.45 -17.73 -20.18
CA SER A 114 5.31 -18.58 -21.37
C SER A 114 4.62 -19.92 -21.08
N GLU A 115 4.64 -20.37 -19.82
CA GLU A 115 4.10 -21.66 -19.38
C GLU A 115 2.72 -21.58 -18.73
N LEU A 116 2.19 -20.38 -18.53
CA LEU A 116 0.79 -20.21 -18.17
C LEU A 116 -0.07 -20.79 -19.28
N TRP A 117 -1.23 -21.35 -18.96
CA TRP A 117 -2.17 -21.86 -19.95
C TRP A 117 -3.34 -20.91 -20.13
N LEU A 118 -3.84 -20.85 -21.36
CA LEU A 118 -5.04 -20.11 -21.72
C LEU A 118 -6.17 -21.10 -22.01
N PRO A 119 -7.42 -20.82 -21.60
CA PRO A 119 -8.57 -21.66 -21.95
C PRO A 119 -8.75 -21.88 -23.45
N THR A 120 -8.16 -21.02 -24.27
CA THR A 120 -8.22 -21.03 -25.74
C THR A 120 -7.06 -21.80 -26.40
N ASP A 121 -6.14 -22.39 -25.64
CA ASP A 121 -5.03 -23.17 -26.22
C ASP A 121 -5.55 -24.46 -26.87
N GLU A 122 -5.23 -24.69 -28.15
CA GLU A 122 -5.78 -25.79 -28.97
C GLU A 122 -5.51 -27.20 -28.38
N SER A 123 -4.38 -27.38 -27.71
CA SER A 123 -3.93 -28.67 -27.17
C SER A 123 -4.07 -28.77 -25.65
N LEU A 124 -4.92 -27.95 -25.03
CA LEU A 124 -5.03 -27.91 -23.58
C LEU A 124 -5.72 -29.17 -23.04
N PRO A 125 -5.09 -29.94 -22.11
CA PRO A 125 -5.72 -31.10 -21.51
C PRO A 125 -7.11 -30.76 -20.92
N PRO A 126 -8.14 -31.62 -21.13
CA PRO A 126 -9.50 -31.32 -20.69
C PRO A 126 -9.64 -30.97 -19.21
N HIS A 127 -8.80 -31.53 -18.34
CA HIS A 127 -8.83 -31.21 -16.92
C HIS A 127 -8.40 -29.76 -16.63
N LEU A 128 -7.48 -29.18 -17.40
CA LEU A 128 -7.08 -27.76 -17.26
C LEU A 128 -8.15 -26.79 -17.74
N ILE A 129 -9.02 -27.25 -18.66
CA ILE A 129 -10.17 -26.49 -19.18
C ILE A 129 -11.34 -26.54 -18.19
N HIS A 130 -11.68 -27.72 -17.65
CA HIS A 130 -12.95 -27.90 -16.93
C HIS A 130 -12.80 -27.88 -15.40
N GLN A 131 -11.64 -28.22 -14.84
CA GLN A 131 -11.48 -28.28 -13.39
C GLN A 131 -11.18 -26.90 -12.81
N GLN A 132 -12.04 -26.48 -11.88
CA GLN A 132 -12.00 -25.18 -11.23
C GLN A 132 -10.67 -24.90 -10.50
N ILE A 133 -10.05 -25.93 -9.90
CA ILE A 133 -8.76 -25.79 -9.22
C ILE A 133 -7.65 -25.27 -10.16
N HIS A 134 -7.73 -25.59 -11.45
CA HIS A 134 -6.78 -25.12 -12.44
C HIS A 134 -7.08 -23.68 -12.84
N HIS A 135 -8.35 -23.27 -12.96
CA HIS A 135 -8.68 -21.85 -13.14
C HIS A 135 -8.14 -21.00 -12.00
N GLU A 136 -8.26 -21.49 -10.76
CA GLU A 136 -7.77 -20.77 -9.58
C GLU A 136 -6.25 -20.64 -9.60
N LYS A 137 -5.55 -21.73 -9.94
CA LYS A 137 -4.09 -21.70 -10.10
C LYS A 137 -3.65 -20.74 -11.21
N ARG A 138 -4.34 -20.73 -12.36
CA ARG A 138 -4.06 -19.81 -13.48
C ARG A 138 -4.18 -18.36 -13.04
N LEU A 139 -5.32 -17.98 -12.46
CA LEU A 139 -5.56 -16.61 -12.00
C LEU A 139 -4.56 -16.20 -10.93
N ARG A 140 -4.33 -17.05 -9.92
CA ARG A 140 -3.37 -16.78 -8.84
C ARG A 140 -1.94 -16.58 -9.37
N TRP A 141 -1.48 -17.45 -10.27
CA TRP A 141 -0.10 -17.38 -10.77
C TRP A 141 0.09 -16.24 -11.75
N SER A 142 -0.87 -15.99 -12.64
CA SER A 142 -0.82 -14.82 -13.54
C SER A 142 -0.87 -13.50 -12.78
N SER A 143 -1.71 -13.38 -11.75
CA SER A 143 -1.75 -12.16 -10.92
C SER A 143 -0.47 -11.93 -10.13
N GLN A 144 0.06 -12.97 -9.49
CA GLN A 144 1.34 -12.90 -8.77
C GLN A 144 2.49 -12.54 -9.71
N LEU A 145 2.47 -13.08 -10.93
CA LEU A 145 3.46 -12.76 -11.96
C LEU A 145 3.38 -11.30 -12.38
N LEU A 146 2.19 -10.80 -12.73
CA LEU A 146 2.02 -9.40 -13.14
C LEU A 146 2.39 -8.43 -12.01
N LEU A 147 1.98 -8.71 -10.77
CA LEU A 147 2.36 -7.90 -9.61
C LEU A 147 3.88 -7.89 -9.43
N LYS A 148 4.52 -9.07 -9.41
CA LYS A 148 5.97 -9.19 -9.22
C LYS A 148 6.74 -8.57 -10.38
N LEU A 149 6.27 -8.70 -11.61
CA LEU A 149 6.84 -8.06 -12.80
C LEU A 149 6.77 -6.54 -12.69
N GLY A 150 5.61 -5.99 -12.31
CA GLY A 150 5.43 -4.56 -12.08
C GLY A 150 6.33 -4.04 -10.95
N GLU A 151 6.42 -4.76 -9.83
CA GLU A 151 7.33 -4.43 -8.73
C GLU A 151 8.80 -4.50 -9.17
N SER A 152 9.22 -5.53 -9.91
CA SER A 152 10.58 -5.66 -10.45
C SER A 152 10.94 -4.51 -11.39
N ILE A 153 10.02 -4.08 -12.26
CA ILE A 153 10.22 -2.95 -13.17
C ILE A 153 10.37 -1.64 -12.40
N VAL A 154 9.55 -1.43 -11.36
CA VAL A 154 9.63 -0.21 -10.53
C VAL A 154 10.89 -0.19 -9.67
N VAL A 155 11.30 -1.32 -9.10
CA VAL A 155 12.47 -1.44 -8.21
C VAL A 155 13.77 -1.45 -9.00
N GLY A 156 13.81 -2.08 -10.18
CA GLY A 156 15.05 -2.36 -10.90
C GLY A 156 15.78 -1.13 -11.45
N CYS A 157 15.09 -0.01 -11.72
CA CYS A 157 15.62 1.06 -12.60
C CYS A 157 16.11 0.56 -13.97
N ASP A 158 15.89 -0.72 -14.31
CA ASP A 158 16.13 -1.26 -15.63
C ASP A 158 15.12 -0.65 -16.59
N THR A 159 15.59 -0.30 -17.78
CA THR A 159 14.70 0.13 -18.86
C THR A 159 13.65 -0.96 -19.06
N VAL A 160 12.37 -0.60 -18.89
CA VAL A 160 11.26 -1.46 -19.33
C VAL A 160 11.63 -1.99 -20.71
N PRO A 161 11.59 -3.32 -20.96
CA PRO A 161 11.93 -3.85 -22.26
C PRO A 161 11.17 -3.06 -23.33
N PRO A 162 11.84 -2.44 -24.33
CA PRO A 162 11.20 -1.49 -25.24
C PRO A 162 9.98 -2.05 -25.97
N LEU A 163 9.89 -3.38 -26.07
CA LEU A 163 8.82 -4.12 -26.73
C LEU A 163 8.06 -5.03 -25.74
N LEU A 164 8.01 -4.68 -24.45
CA LEU A 164 7.34 -5.52 -23.43
C LEU A 164 5.88 -5.78 -23.79
N LEU A 165 5.16 -4.77 -24.30
CA LEU A 165 3.76 -4.91 -24.73
C LEU A 165 3.60 -5.85 -25.94
N GLU A 166 4.65 -5.97 -26.76
CA GLU A 166 4.69 -6.85 -27.92
C GLU A 166 5.21 -8.26 -27.57
N ASP A 167 5.79 -8.46 -26.38
CA ASP A 167 6.31 -9.75 -25.95
C ASP A 167 5.15 -10.75 -25.78
N PRO A 168 5.12 -11.85 -26.56
CA PRO A 168 4.03 -12.82 -26.51
C PRO A 168 3.92 -13.50 -25.14
N ARG A 169 5.01 -13.59 -24.38
CA ARG A 169 5.02 -14.14 -23.01
C ARG A 169 4.27 -13.21 -22.07
N PHE A 170 4.48 -11.90 -22.19
CA PHE A 170 3.75 -10.90 -21.42
C PHE A 170 2.27 -10.89 -21.77
N GLN A 171 1.93 -10.86 -23.06
CA GLN A 171 0.53 -10.92 -23.52
C GLN A 171 -0.18 -12.17 -23.00
N ARG A 172 0.52 -13.32 -22.95
CA ARG A 172 0.00 -14.56 -22.40
C ARG A 172 -0.29 -14.47 -20.89
N ALA A 173 0.58 -13.84 -20.09
CA ALA A 173 0.29 -13.59 -18.68
C ALA A 173 -0.93 -12.70 -18.48
N LEU A 174 -1.05 -11.64 -19.29
CA LEU A 174 -2.17 -10.73 -19.23
C LEU A 174 -3.49 -11.43 -19.59
N LEU A 175 -3.52 -12.17 -20.69
CA LEU A 175 -4.68 -12.96 -21.09
C LEU A 175 -5.05 -13.97 -20.00
N ALA A 176 -4.08 -14.66 -19.41
CA ALA A 176 -4.32 -15.62 -18.34
C ALA A 176 -4.99 -14.99 -17.10
N ALA A 177 -4.66 -13.73 -16.78
CA ALA A 177 -5.28 -12.95 -15.70
C ALA A 177 -6.67 -12.40 -16.10
N ALA A 178 -6.89 -12.11 -17.38
CA ALA A 178 -8.12 -11.53 -17.90
C ALA A 178 -9.30 -12.53 -17.97
N PHE A 179 -9.05 -13.83 -18.09
CA PHE A 179 -10.11 -14.85 -18.10
C PHE A 179 -10.68 -15.14 -16.69
N PRO A 180 -11.99 -14.89 -16.44
CA PRO A 180 -12.63 -15.09 -15.13
C PRO A 180 -12.69 -16.57 -14.70
N PHE A 181 -13.19 -16.80 -13.49
CA PHE A 181 -13.74 -18.11 -13.15
C PHE A 181 -14.94 -18.44 -14.04
N GLY A 182 -15.20 -19.74 -14.25
CA GLY A 182 -16.45 -20.19 -14.85
C GLY A 182 -17.66 -19.83 -13.97
N ASP A 183 -18.88 -20.10 -14.45
CA ASP A 183 -20.17 -19.62 -13.91
C ASP A 183 -20.55 -20.04 -12.47
N ASP A 184 -19.62 -20.61 -11.69
CA ASP A 184 -19.88 -21.06 -10.31
C ASP A 184 -19.57 -19.96 -9.29
N VAL A 185 -20.64 -19.30 -8.83
CA VAL A 185 -20.67 -17.96 -8.18
C VAL A 185 -20.60 -18.00 -6.64
N SER A 186 -19.86 -18.92 -6.03
CA SER A 186 -19.75 -18.91 -4.56
C SER A 186 -19.04 -17.64 -4.05
N THR A 187 -19.44 -17.12 -2.88
CA THR A 187 -18.89 -15.87 -2.32
C THR A 187 -17.38 -15.94 -2.09
N ASP A 188 -16.87 -17.04 -1.52
CA ASP A 188 -15.42 -17.27 -1.32
C ASP A 188 -14.61 -17.14 -2.63
N ARG A 189 -15.19 -17.59 -3.74
CA ARG A 189 -14.50 -17.53 -5.04
C ARG A 189 -14.41 -16.13 -5.57
N ILE A 190 -15.45 -15.33 -5.40
CA ILE A 190 -15.44 -13.94 -5.85
C ILE A 190 -14.47 -13.11 -5.05
N GLU A 191 -14.33 -13.37 -3.76
CA GLU A 191 -13.28 -12.75 -2.96
C GLU A 191 -11.89 -13.17 -3.42
N LYS A 192 -11.65 -14.46 -3.71
CA LYS A 192 -10.37 -14.94 -4.25
C LYS A 192 -10.06 -14.32 -5.61
N GLU A 193 -11.02 -14.33 -6.52
CA GLU A 193 -10.90 -13.73 -7.85
C GLU A 193 -10.60 -12.24 -7.74
N GLY A 194 -11.29 -11.53 -6.85
CA GLY A 194 -11.11 -10.10 -6.65
C GLY A 194 -9.73 -9.78 -6.11
N ARG A 195 -9.21 -10.59 -5.18
CA ARG A 195 -7.82 -10.48 -4.71
C ARG A 195 -6.82 -10.68 -5.85
N TYR A 196 -6.99 -11.71 -6.69
CA TYR A 196 -6.10 -11.94 -7.82
C TYR A 196 -6.21 -10.82 -8.87
N LEU A 197 -7.41 -10.36 -9.19
CA LEU A 197 -7.62 -9.28 -10.15
C LEU A 197 -7.02 -7.97 -9.64
N LYS A 198 -7.17 -7.66 -8.34
CA LYS A 198 -6.54 -6.51 -7.69
C LYS A 198 -5.02 -6.54 -7.83
N ASP A 199 -4.39 -7.67 -7.50
CA ASP A 199 -2.92 -7.83 -7.60
C ASP A 199 -2.45 -7.68 -9.06
N ALA A 200 -3.17 -8.28 -10.01
CA ALA A 200 -2.87 -8.17 -11.43
C ALA A 200 -2.96 -6.72 -11.93
N LEU A 201 -4.02 -6.00 -11.55
CA LEU A 201 -4.22 -4.59 -11.92
C LEU A 201 -3.16 -3.69 -11.29
N ALA A 202 -2.79 -3.91 -10.03
CA ALA A 202 -1.71 -3.15 -9.39
C ALA A 202 -0.38 -3.34 -10.14
N GLY A 203 -0.04 -4.58 -10.51
CA GLY A 203 1.11 -4.87 -11.36
C GLY A 203 1.05 -4.19 -12.72
N MET A 204 -0.11 -4.25 -13.39
CA MET A 204 -0.32 -3.60 -14.68
C MET A 204 -0.23 -2.07 -14.61
N HIS A 205 -0.70 -1.45 -13.54
CA HIS A 205 -0.52 -0.01 -13.34
C HIS A 205 0.98 0.34 -13.21
N CYS A 206 1.76 -0.42 -12.43
CA CYS A 206 3.21 -0.23 -12.35
C CYS A 206 3.89 -0.30 -13.73
N ILE A 207 3.52 -1.29 -14.55
CA ILE A 207 4.08 -1.49 -15.89
C ILE A 207 3.71 -0.33 -16.82
N THR A 208 2.43 -0.01 -16.91
CA THR A 208 1.92 1.05 -17.80
C THR A 208 2.43 2.44 -17.41
N PHE A 209 2.53 2.73 -16.11
CA PHE A 209 3.14 3.97 -15.62
C PHE A 209 4.59 4.10 -16.14
N MET A 210 5.42 3.06 -15.96
CA MET A 210 6.82 3.11 -16.37
C MET A 210 6.99 3.20 -17.89
N LEU A 211 6.13 2.54 -18.67
CA LEU A 211 6.09 2.69 -20.13
C LEU A 211 5.74 4.12 -20.56
N SER A 212 4.71 4.72 -19.96
CA SER A 212 4.31 6.10 -20.27
C SER A 212 5.43 7.11 -19.95
N MET A 213 6.17 6.87 -18.87
CA MET A 213 7.28 7.72 -18.46
C MET A 213 8.46 7.64 -19.43
N ASN A 214 8.73 6.45 -20.00
CA ASN A 214 9.78 6.26 -21.01
C ASN A 214 9.41 6.86 -22.38
N ASN A 215 8.15 6.75 -22.80
CA ASN A 215 7.70 7.33 -24.06
C ASN A 215 7.76 8.86 -24.05
N ASN A 216 7.44 9.48 -22.91
CA ASN A 216 7.60 10.93 -22.74
C ASN A 216 9.06 11.38 -22.87
N ILE A 217 10.03 10.56 -22.46
CA ILE A 217 11.47 10.86 -22.66
C ILE A 217 11.83 10.84 -24.14
N ASN A 218 11.38 9.81 -24.86
CA ASN A 218 11.74 9.63 -26.27
C ASN A 218 11.11 10.70 -27.18
N ASN A 219 9.87 11.10 -26.90
CA ASN A 219 9.19 12.13 -27.69
C ASN A 219 9.81 13.53 -27.51
N ASN A 220 10.27 13.88 -26.30
CA ASN A 220 10.97 15.14 -26.07
C ASN A 220 12.31 15.22 -26.84
N ASN A 221 13.01 14.09 -26.99
CA ASN A 221 14.27 14.02 -27.73
C ASN A 221 14.08 14.03 -29.26
N ASN A 222 12.93 13.54 -29.75
CA ASN A 222 12.64 13.41 -31.18
C ASN A 222 11.85 14.57 -31.79
N ASN A 223 11.49 15.61 -31.02
CA ASN A 223 10.84 16.83 -31.53
C ASN A 223 11.70 17.64 -32.53
N ASN A 224 12.86 17.14 -32.93
CA ASN A 224 13.67 17.69 -34.02
C ASN A 224 13.67 16.88 -35.32
N ASN A 225 13.00 15.71 -35.44
CA ASN A 225 12.92 15.02 -36.73
C ASN A 225 11.71 14.07 -36.91
N ASN A 226 10.89 14.44 -37.90
CA ASN A 226 10.05 13.59 -38.77
C ASN A 226 8.71 13.00 -38.27
N ASN A 227 7.67 13.51 -38.94
CA ASN A 227 6.35 12.92 -39.19
C ASN A 227 6.43 11.56 -39.92
N ASN A 228 6.78 10.49 -39.23
CA ASN A 228 6.50 9.14 -39.75
C ASN A 228 5.35 8.51 -38.97
N ASN A 229 4.15 8.68 -39.52
CA ASN A 229 2.97 7.90 -39.19
C ASN A 229 3.20 6.44 -39.62
N ASN A 230 3.99 5.69 -38.84
CA ASN A 230 3.97 4.25 -38.91
C ASN A 230 2.78 3.76 -38.08
N THR A 231 1.69 3.45 -38.78
CA THR A 231 0.57 2.67 -38.26
C THR A 231 1.11 1.39 -37.63
N VAL A 232 1.03 1.31 -36.30
CA VAL A 232 1.36 0.12 -35.51
C VAL A 232 0.47 -1.04 -35.97
N PRO A 233 1.03 -2.21 -36.31
CA PRO A 233 0.27 -3.32 -36.86
C PRO A 233 -0.63 -3.99 -35.79
N SER A 234 -1.65 -4.69 -36.28
CA SER A 234 -2.85 -5.26 -35.63
C SER A 234 -2.68 -6.24 -34.46
N SER A 235 -1.53 -6.31 -33.78
CA SER A 235 -1.32 -7.13 -32.56
C SER A 235 -1.92 -6.50 -31.29
N ASP A 236 -2.34 -5.24 -31.34
CA ASP A 236 -2.90 -4.48 -30.20
C ASP A 236 -4.26 -5.01 -29.70
N ASN A 237 -4.98 -5.79 -30.50
CA ASN A 237 -6.34 -6.24 -30.14
C ASN A 237 -6.37 -7.13 -28.89
N ASN A 238 -5.36 -7.99 -28.69
CA ASN A 238 -5.35 -8.93 -27.55
C ASN A 238 -5.06 -8.21 -26.23
N LEU A 239 -4.08 -7.30 -26.23
CA LEU A 239 -3.72 -6.47 -25.08
C LEU A 239 -4.92 -5.62 -24.63
N GLN A 240 -5.50 -4.89 -25.59
CA GLN A 240 -6.66 -4.04 -25.33
C GLN A 240 -7.85 -4.86 -24.81
N CYS A 241 -8.20 -5.97 -25.48
CA CYS A 241 -9.31 -6.82 -25.07
C CYS A 241 -9.10 -7.38 -23.65
N ALA A 242 -7.88 -7.83 -23.32
CA ALA A 242 -7.57 -8.36 -22.00
C ALA A 242 -7.70 -7.29 -20.91
N LEU A 243 -7.19 -6.08 -21.17
CA LEU A 243 -7.32 -4.95 -20.25
C LEU A 243 -8.77 -4.54 -20.04
N GLU A 244 -9.51 -4.33 -21.14
CA GLU A 244 -10.94 -4.00 -21.07
C GLU A 244 -11.71 -5.04 -20.24
N GLN A 245 -11.41 -6.33 -20.44
CA GLN A 245 -12.02 -7.41 -19.68
C GLN A 245 -11.67 -7.33 -18.19
N MET A 246 -10.40 -7.10 -17.84
CA MET A 246 -9.96 -6.93 -16.45
C MET A 246 -10.64 -5.72 -15.78
N LEU A 247 -10.70 -4.57 -16.47
CA LEU A 247 -11.31 -3.34 -15.98
C LEU A 247 -12.84 -3.50 -15.76
N ARG A 248 -13.55 -4.09 -16.72
CA ARG A 248 -15.00 -4.37 -16.57
C ARG A 248 -15.27 -5.35 -15.44
N ARG A 249 -14.45 -6.40 -15.31
CA ARG A 249 -14.55 -7.37 -14.21
C ARG A 249 -14.31 -6.69 -12.86
N ALA A 250 -13.30 -5.84 -12.77
CA ALA A 250 -13.00 -5.10 -11.54
C ALA A 250 -14.21 -4.27 -11.08
N ASP A 251 -14.80 -3.52 -12.00
CA ASP A 251 -15.98 -2.72 -11.69
C ASP A 251 -17.20 -3.56 -11.34
N HIS A 252 -17.47 -4.63 -12.09
CA HIS A 252 -18.59 -5.53 -11.79
C HIS A 252 -18.45 -6.24 -10.44
N MET A 253 -17.23 -6.64 -10.09
CA MET A 253 -16.94 -7.29 -8.82
C MET A 253 -16.91 -6.32 -7.65
N ALA A 254 -16.83 -5.00 -7.90
CA ALA A 254 -16.69 -3.99 -6.88
C ALA A 254 -17.66 -4.23 -5.74
N ASN A 255 -18.97 -4.35 -6.00
CA ASN A 255 -20.03 -4.54 -4.99
C ASN A 255 -19.90 -5.81 -4.13
N ARG A 256 -18.95 -6.71 -4.41
CA ARG A 256 -18.75 -7.96 -3.66
C ARG A 256 -17.40 -8.02 -2.96
N LEU A 257 -16.58 -6.98 -3.11
CA LEU A 257 -15.25 -6.92 -2.52
C LEU A 257 -15.22 -5.97 -1.32
N PRO A 258 -14.34 -6.24 -0.34
CA PRO A 258 -14.08 -5.31 0.74
C PRO A 258 -13.63 -3.94 0.21
N LEU A 259 -14.10 -2.86 0.83
CA LEU A 259 -13.82 -1.49 0.41
C LEU A 259 -12.31 -1.17 0.24
N PRO A 260 -11.38 -1.67 1.08
CA PRO A 260 -9.94 -1.47 0.85
C PRO A 260 -9.45 -2.00 -0.50
N HIS A 261 -9.96 -3.16 -0.93
CA HIS A 261 -9.62 -3.73 -2.22
C HIS A 261 -10.19 -2.89 -3.36
N VAL A 262 -11.40 -2.34 -3.19
CA VAL A 262 -12.01 -1.47 -4.19
C VAL A 262 -11.22 -0.16 -4.34
N VAL A 263 -10.71 0.40 -3.25
CA VAL A 263 -9.80 1.57 -3.29
C VAL A 263 -8.54 1.25 -4.10
N GLU A 264 -7.88 0.11 -3.83
CA GLU A 264 -6.69 -0.32 -4.57
C GLU A 264 -6.98 -0.58 -6.06
N MET A 265 -8.10 -1.23 -6.38
CA MET A 265 -8.51 -1.50 -7.76
C MET A 265 -8.83 -0.21 -8.52
N ARG A 266 -9.59 0.72 -7.92
CA ARG A 266 -9.91 2.02 -8.55
C ARG A 266 -8.64 2.82 -8.84
N TRP A 267 -7.69 2.86 -7.89
CA TRP A 267 -6.38 3.48 -8.10
C TRP A 267 -5.66 2.88 -9.32
N ALA A 268 -5.53 1.55 -9.36
CA ALA A 268 -4.85 0.87 -10.45
C ALA A 268 -5.55 1.09 -11.79
N CYS A 269 -6.87 1.01 -11.83
CA CYS A 269 -7.66 1.20 -13.04
C CYS A 269 -7.59 2.64 -13.58
N ASN A 270 -7.63 3.64 -12.71
CA ASN A 270 -7.46 5.04 -13.10
C ASN A 270 -6.06 5.29 -13.67
N GLY A 271 -5.03 4.73 -13.04
CA GLY A 271 -3.66 4.88 -13.50
C GLY A 271 -3.38 4.18 -14.83
N ILE A 272 -3.88 2.95 -15.01
CA ILE A 272 -3.83 2.22 -16.29
C ILE A 272 -4.50 3.05 -17.39
N ARG A 273 -5.69 3.60 -17.13
CA ARG A 273 -6.42 4.42 -18.11
C ARG A 273 -5.63 5.66 -18.50
N GLN A 274 -5.13 6.43 -17.53
CA GLN A 274 -4.33 7.62 -17.81
C GLN A 274 -3.05 7.29 -18.60
N ALA A 275 -2.35 6.22 -18.23
CA ALA A 275 -1.16 5.78 -18.95
C ALA A 275 -1.50 5.31 -20.37
N ILE A 276 -2.58 4.55 -20.55
CA ILE A 276 -3.01 4.07 -21.86
C ILE A 276 -3.52 5.19 -22.75
N ASP A 277 -4.29 6.15 -22.25
CA ASP A 277 -4.72 7.32 -23.02
C ASP A 277 -3.50 8.09 -23.58
N THR A 278 -2.36 8.04 -22.88
CA THR A 278 -1.08 8.60 -23.32
C THR A 278 -0.36 7.71 -24.36
N LEU A 279 -0.46 6.39 -24.24
CA LEU A 279 0.23 5.41 -25.09
C LEU A 279 -0.54 5.09 -26.38
N HIS A 280 -1.87 5.02 -26.29
CA HIS A 280 -2.79 4.60 -27.33
C HIS A 280 -4.03 5.50 -27.29
N SER A 281 -4.55 5.92 -28.44
CA SER A 281 -5.84 6.64 -28.52
C SER A 281 -7.04 5.69 -28.31
N CYS A 282 -7.06 4.98 -27.18
CA CYS A 282 -8.03 3.95 -26.87
C CYS A 282 -8.91 4.37 -25.67
N THR A 283 -10.23 4.22 -25.80
CA THR A 283 -11.17 4.51 -24.71
C THR A 283 -11.42 3.27 -23.84
N LEU A 284 -10.89 3.26 -22.62
CA LEU A 284 -11.16 2.20 -21.65
C LEU A 284 -12.52 2.39 -20.95
N PRO A 285 -13.13 1.29 -20.45
CA PRO A 285 -14.46 1.34 -19.81
C PRO A 285 -14.47 2.21 -18.54
N LEU A 286 -15.60 2.88 -18.33
CA LEU A 286 -15.90 3.60 -17.09
C LEU A 286 -16.11 2.63 -15.92
N GLN A 287 -15.96 3.16 -14.69
CA GLN A 287 -15.98 2.37 -13.46
C GLN A 287 -17.03 2.91 -12.46
N PRO A 288 -18.33 2.94 -12.84
CA PRO A 288 -19.37 3.55 -12.02
C PRO A 288 -19.53 2.89 -10.64
N PHE A 289 -19.38 1.57 -10.52
CA PHE A 289 -19.58 0.88 -9.23
C PHE A 289 -18.43 1.13 -8.26
N MET A 290 -17.18 1.08 -8.75
CA MET A 290 -16.02 1.43 -7.91
C MET A 290 -16.07 2.91 -7.50
N ASN A 291 -16.37 3.81 -8.43
CA ASN A 291 -16.49 5.25 -8.13
C ASN A 291 -17.57 5.50 -7.08
N ALA A 292 -18.78 4.97 -7.27
CA ALA A 292 -19.88 5.20 -6.33
C ALA A 292 -19.54 4.79 -4.88
N ARG A 293 -18.73 3.74 -4.70
CA ARG A 293 -18.27 3.29 -3.37
C ARG A 293 -17.10 4.11 -2.83
N VAL A 294 -16.08 4.38 -3.64
CA VAL A 294 -14.87 5.10 -3.19
C VAL A 294 -15.13 6.59 -2.99
N ASP A 295 -16.03 7.20 -3.77
CA ASP A 295 -16.34 8.63 -3.69
C ASP A 295 -17.01 9.03 -2.35
N GLN A 296 -17.45 8.04 -1.55
CA GLN A 296 -17.94 8.28 -0.19
C GLN A 296 -16.82 8.49 0.82
N LEU A 297 -15.61 8.02 0.54
CA LEU A 297 -14.48 8.12 1.45
C LEU A 297 -14.00 9.58 1.56
N PRO A 298 -13.47 10.00 2.72
CA PRO A 298 -12.98 11.36 2.91
C PRO A 298 -11.58 11.56 2.28
N PHE A 299 -11.17 10.68 1.37
CA PHE A 299 -9.90 10.76 0.66
C PHE A 299 -10.03 10.18 -0.74
N ASP A 300 -9.12 10.59 -1.63
CA ASP A 300 -8.95 10.01 -2.96
C ASP A 300 -7.45 9.94 -3.33
N ILE A 301 -7.10 9.06 -4.26
CA ILE A 301 -5.76 8.98 -4.87
C ILE A 301 -5.91 9.22 -6.37
N LEU A 302 -5.28 10.28 -6.84
CA LEU A 302 -5.33 10.74 -8.23
C LEU A 302 -3.98 10.47 -8.91
N PRO A 303 -3.90 9.46 -9.80
CA PRO A 303 -2.67 9.14 -10.51
C PRO A 303 -2.23 10.28 -11.44
N GLY A 304 -0.92 10.49 -11.55
CA GLY A 304 -0.30 11.30 -12.60
C GLY A 304 -0.81 12.73 -12.77
N CYS A 305 -1.31 13.37 -11.70
CA CYS A 305 -1.75 14.77 -11.74
C CYS A 305 -0.60 15.73 -12.06
N LEU A 306 0.63 15.37 -11.66
CA LEU A 306 1.80 16.19 -11.88
C LEU A 306 2.78 15.52 -12.85
N ASN A 307 3.18 16.24 -13.89
CA ASN A 307 4.37 15.89 -14.67
C ASN A 307 5.57 16.71 -14.19
N TRP A 308 6.37 16.12 -13.30
CA TRP A 308 7.55 16.80 -12.73
C TRP A 308 8.55 17.29 -13.78
N LYS A 309 8.71 16.57 -14.90
CA LYS A 309 9.61 17.00 -15.98
C LYS A 309 9.12 18.27 -16.66
N GLN A 310 7.81 18.39 -16.87
CA GLN A 310 7.23 19.62 -17.45
C GLN A 310 7.36 20.82 -16.52
N ILE A 311 7.28 20.62 -15.20
CA ILE A 311 7.39 21.70 -14.21
C ILE A 311 8.84 22.18 -14.07
N ILE A 312 9.77 21.23 -13.96
CA ILE A 312 11.18 21.57 -13.76
C ILE A 312 11.80 22.15 -15.04
N ASN A 313 11.33 21.70 -16.21
CA ASN A 313 11.77 22.18 -17.53
C ASN A 313 13.31 22.05 -17.74
N ASP A 314 13.89 21.00 -17.16
CA ASP A 314 15.27 20.56 -17.37
C ASP A 314 15.38 19.03 -17.17
N ASP A 315 16.57 18.46 -17.38
CA ASP A 315 16.83 17.03 -17.25
C ASP A 315 17.18 16.58 -15.82
N HIS A 316 17.10 17.48 -14.82
CA HIS A 316 17.42 17.11 -13.45
C HIS A 316 16.34 16.23 -12.82
N ASP A 317 16.80 15.36 -11.92
CA ASP A 317 15.92 14.55 -11.10
C ASP A 317 15.04 15.45 -10.20
N PRO A 318 13.72 15.21 -10.12
CA PRO A 318 12.82 16.03 -9.30
C PRO A 318 13.18 16.07 -7.82
N VAL A 319 13.71 14.98 -7.26
CA VAL A 319 14.14 14.99 -5.86
C VAL A 319 15.35 15.89 -5.69
N GLN A 320 16.34 15.80 -6.57
CA GLN A 320 17.51 16.68 -6.51
C GLN A 320 17.11 18.16 -6.54
N ARG A 321 16.24 18.58 -7.46
CA ARG A 321 15.79 19.99 -7.55
C ARG A 321 15.04 20.43 -6.30
N LEU A 322 14.17 19.58 -5.77
CA LEU A 322 13.46 19.88 -4.51
C LEU A 322 14.41 19.95 -3.30
N LEU A 323 15.48 19.15 -3.27
CA LEU A 323 16.52 19.22 -2.23
C LEU A 323 17.36 20.49 -2.28
N GLU A 324 17.57 21.04 -3.48
CA GLU A 324 18.28 22.31 -3.68
C GLU A 324 17.45 23.52 -3.21
N GLU A 325 16.12 23.46 -3.35
CA GLU A 325 15.24 24.58 -3.01
C GLU A 325 14.63 24.51 -1.60
N ILE A 326 14.52 23.32 -1.00
CA ILE A 326 13.86 23.12 0.29
C ILE A 326 14.90 22.79 1.38
N PRO A 327 14.96 23.55 2.49
CA PRO A 327 15.95 23.36 3.55
C PRO A 327 15.56 22.23 4.50
N PHE A 328 15.62 20.97 4.04
CA PHE A 328 15.28 19.81 4.85
C PHE A 328 16.19 19.65 6.08
N GLN A 329 15.58 19.37 7.23
CA GLN A 329 16.29 19.14 8.50
C GLN A 329 16.01 17.73 9.03
N PHE A 330 17.06 17.07 9.53
CA PHE A 330 17.00 15.76 10.16
C PHE A 330 17.14 15.92 11.68
N ASP A 331 16.03 16.26 12.32
CA ASP A 331 16.02 16.55 13.75
C ASP A 331 16.17 15.30 14.61
N THR A 332 16.49 15.52 15.87
CA THR A 332 16.50 14.47 16.89
C THR A 332 15.25 14.59 17.75
N ILE A 333 14.44 13.54 17.77
CA ILE A 333 13.22 13.48 18.57
C ILE A 333 13.43 12.64 19.82
N ILE A 334 12.73 13.00 20.90
CA ILE A 334 12.70 12.21 22.12
C ILE A 334 11.48 11.29 22.05
N THR A 335 11.73 9.98 22.06
CA THR A 335 10.67 8.97 22.08
C THR A 335 9.95 8.97 23.44
N ARG A 336 8.78 8.32 23.53
CA ARG A 336 8.03 8.18 24.80
C ARG A 336 8.83 7.52 25.92
N GLY A 337 9.83 6.69 25.59
CA GLY A 337 10.74 6.06 26.55
C GLY A 337 11.93 6.94 26.95
N GLY A 338 11.99 8.19 26.49
CA GLY A 338 13.10 9.11 26.76
C GLY A 338 14.32 8.92 25.86
N ALA A 339 14.33 7.92 24.97
CA ALA A 339 15.43 7.72 24.04
C ALA A 339 15.46 8.81 22.96
N SER A 340 16.65 9.34 22.72
CA SER A 340 16.95 10.31 21.67
C SER A 340 17.18 9.57 20.34
N VAL A 341 16.35 9.85 19.34
CA VAL A 341 16.41 9.18 18.03
C VAL A 341 16.45 10.24 16.94
N LYS A 342 17.47 10.18 16.09
CA LYS A 342 17.53 10.99 14.88
C LYS A 342 16.43 10.53 13.92
N GLU A 343 15.62 11.47 13.43
CA GLU A 343 14.61 11.17 12.43
C GLU A 343 15.28 10.61 11.17
N ARG A 344 14.70 9.55 10.62
CA ARG A 344 15.19 8.94 9.36
C ARG A 344 14.74 9.72 8.13
N ARG A 345 13.74 10.58 8.28
CA ARG A 345 13.24 11.47 7.22
C ARG A 345 13.62 12.92 7.53
N GLY A 346 14.00 13.66 6.50
CA GLY A 346 14.17 15.09 6.56
C GLY A 346 12.80 15.77 6.53
N THR A 347 12.62 16.85 7.29
CA THR A 347 11.38 17.63 7.28
C THR A 347 11.67 19.12 7.12
N ALA A 348 10.80 19.83 6.41
CA ALA A 348 10.82 21.30 6.32
C ALA A 348 9.39 21.84 6.31
N TRP A 349 9.19 23.03 6.89
CA TRP A 349 7.92 23.75 6.83
C TRP A 349 8.12 24.97 5.94
N ILE A 350 7.37 25.03 4.83
CA ILE A 350 7.38 26.18 3.92
C ILE A 350 6.01 26.84 3.91
N ALA A 351 5.98 28.16 3.83
CA ALA A 351 4.74 28.91 3.87
C ALA A 351 4.87 30.29 3.22
N GLU A 352 3.73 30.83 2.77
CA GLU A 352 3.60 32.24 2.38
C GLU A 352 3.92 33.17 3.58
N PRO A 353 4.21 34.46 3.31
CA PRO A 353 4.34 35.46 4.37
C PRO A 353 3.15 35.46 5.34
N ASP A 354 3.42 35.83 6.59
CA ASP A 354 2.43 35.92 7.69
C ASP A 354 1.84 34.60 8.22
N ILE A 355 2.24 33.46 7.65
CA ILE A 355 1.93 32.14 8.21
C ILE A 355 3.02 31.76 9.20
N GLY A 356 2.62 31.45 10.43
CA GLY A 356 3.53 31.08 11.50
C GLY A 356 4.11 29.67 11.40
N ALA A 357 4.66 29.21 12.52
CA ALA A 357 5.26 27.89 12.65
C ALA A 357 4.21 26.77 12.52
N LEU A 358 4.68 25.54 12.23
CA LEU A 358 3.90 24.30 12.31
C LEU A 358 4.27 23.53 13.57
N ALA A 359 3.28 23.12 14.39
CA ALA A 359 3.49 22.16 15.45
C ALA A 359 3.41 20.74 14.86
N TYR A 360 4.54 20.04 14.82
CA TYR A 360 4.63 18.72 14.20
C TYR A 360 5.56 17.82 15.01
N SER A 361 5.14 16.58 15.30
CA SER A 361 5.94 15.59 16.02
C SER A 361 6.57 16.11 17.34
N GLY A 362 5.87 16.99 18.06
CA GLY A 362 6.34 17.57 19.32
C GLY A 362 7.35 18.72 19.19
N LYS A 363 7.69 19.15 17.97
CA LYS A 363 8.52 20.33 17.67
C LYS A 363 7.69 21.44 17.02
N LEU A 364 8.20 22.67 17.08
CA LEU A 364 7.69 23.82 16.32
C LEU A 364 8.65 24.10 15.17
N MET A 365 8.18 23.93 13.94
CA MET A 365 8.96 24.13 12.71
C MET A 365 8.75 25.57 12.21
N PRO A 366 9.79 26.42 12.16
CA PRO A 366 9.66 27.76 11.61
C PRO A 366 9.38 27.70 10.09
N PRO A 367 8.61 28.65 9.55
CA PRO A 367 8.30 28.70 8.13
C PRO A 367 9.52 29.17 7.33
N HIS A 368 9.78 28.51 6.21
CA HIS A 368 10.65 28.97 5.15
C HIS A 368 9.81 29.50 3.97
N PRO A 369 10.31 30.42 3.15
CA PRO A 369 9.58 30.88 1.97
C PRO A 369 9.26 29.74 1.00
N ILE A 370 8.10 29.78 0.35
CA ILE A 370 7.75 28.85 -0.73
C ILE A 370 8.62 29.18 -1.95
N SER A 371 9.27 28.16 -2.52
CA SER A 371 10.09 28.32 -3.71
C SER A 371 9.22 28.34 -4.98
N PRO A 372 9.71 28.91 -6.11
CA PRO A 372 8.96 28.93 -7.36
C PRO A 372 8.56 27.53 -7.86
N LEU A 373 9.43 26.52 -7.72
CA LEU A 373 9.12 25.14 -8.11
C LEU A 373 7.95 24.58 -7.31
N VAL A 374 7.96 24.78 -5.99
CA VAL A 374 6.88 24.30 -5.14
C VAL A 374 5.58 25.06 -5.41
N ARG A 375 5.66 26.37 -5.66
CA ARG A 375 4.49 27.17 -6.04
C ARG A 375 3.83 26.63 -7.30
N GLN A 376 4.62 26.35 -8.35
CA GLN A 376 4.11 25.74 -9.58
C GLN A 376 3.49 24.37 -9.33
N ALA A 377 4.12 23.52 -8.50
CA ALA A 377 3.55 22.23 -8.13
C ALA A 377 2.20 22.39 -7.41
N MET A 378 2.09 23.34 -6.47
CA MET A 378 0.82 23.64 -5.80
C MET A 378 -0.26 24.10 -6.79
N ASP A 379 0.08 25.03 -7.70
CA ASP A 379 -0.86 25.58 -8.69
C ASP A 379 -1.39 24.47 -9.62
N ARG A 380 -0.51 23.56 -10.05
CA ARG A 380 -0.91 22.38 -10.81
C ARG A 380 -1.81 21.46 -10.03
N VAL A 381 -1.54 21.20 -8.75
CA VAL A 381 -2.46 20.40 -7.92
C VAL A 381 -3.83 21.07 -7.82
N GLU A 382 -3.90 22.39 -7.66
CA GLU A 382 -5.16 23.15 -7.61
C GLU A 382 -5.98 23.01 -8.90
N GLU A 383 -5.35 22.87 -10.07
CA GLU A 383 -6.03 22.57 -11.35
C GLU A 383 -6.80 21.24 -11.30
N TYR A 384 -6.29 20.23 -10.59
CA TYR A 384 -6.91 18.89 -10.53
C TYR A 384 -7.88 18.71 -9.36
N VAL A 385 -7.61 19.35 -8.22
CA VAL A 385 -8.33 19.00 -6.97
C VAL A 385 -9.45 19.97 -6.60
N LEU A 386 -9.43 21.20 -7.14
CA LEU A 386 -10.43 22.22 -6.91
C LEU A 386 -11.42 22.24 -8.09
N ASP A 387 -12.70 22.20 -7.77
CA ASP A 387 -13.77 22.42 -8.73
C ASP A 387 -13.81 23.89 -9.20
N ASP A 388 -14.34 24.15 -10.39
CA ASP A 388 -14.52 25.48 -10.97
C ASP A 388 -15.40 26.38 -10.08
N SER A 389 -16.25 25.78 -9.24
CA SER A 389 -17.04 26.49 -8.24
C SER A 389 -16.22 27.06 -7.07
N MET A 390 -14.98 26.62 -6.88
CA MET A 390 -14.08 27.17 -5.85
C MET A 390 -13.39 28.44 -6.36
N VAL A 391 -13.85 29.60 -5.87
CA VAL A 391 -13.41 30.93 -6.33
C VAL A 391 -12.02 31.35 -5.81
N VAL A 392 -11.42 30.59 -4.87
CA VAL A 392 -10.17 31.02 -4.20
C VAL A 392 -8.97 30.30 -4.78
N ARG A 393 -8.23 30.99 -5.66
CA ARG A 393 -6.88 30.64 -6.11
C ARG A 393 -5.93 31.83 -5.85
N PRO A 394 -4.69 31.61 -5.38
CA PRO A 394 -4.14 30.34 -4.91
C PRO A 394 -4.85 29.86 -3.63
N PHE A 395 -5.06 28.55 -3.50
CA PHE A 395 -5.69 27.94 -2.34
C PHE A 395 -4.67 27.49 -1.31
N PHE A 396 -3.66 26.70 -1.72
CA PHE A 396 -2.61 26.23 -0.84
C PHE A 396 -1.61 27.36 -0.59
N ASP A 397 -1.37 27.66 0.68
CA ASP A 397 -0.48 28.75 1.12
C ASP A 397 0.67 28.25 2.00
N CYS A 398 0.77 26.95 2.23
CA CYS A 398 1.86 26.32 2.98
C CYS A 398 2.00 24.82 2.68
N ALA A 399 3.15 24.23 3.02
CA ALA A 399 3.37 22.80 2.92
C ALA A 399 4.36 22.24 3.95
N LEU A 400 4.04 21.07 4.49
CA LEU A 400 5.00 20.23 5.20
C LEU A 400 5.71 19.35 4.17
N CYS A 401 7.01 19.56 4.01
CA CYS A 401 7.84 18.80 3.10
C CYS A 401 8.52 17.66 3.85
N ASN A 402 8.45 16.45 3.29
CA ASN A 402 9.13 15.27 3.84
C ASN A 402 10.11 14.71 2.80
N HIS A 403 11.36 14.49 3.21
CA HIS A 403 12.38 13.83 2.41
C HIS A 403 12.71 12.45 3.00
N TYR A 404 12.48 11.40 2.22
CA TYR A 404 12.83 10.02 2.50
C TYR A 404 14.10 9.70 1.73
N PRO A 405 15.30 9.78 2.35
CA PRO A 405 16.57 9.69 1.63
C PRO A 405 16.84 8.32 1.01
N ASP A 406 16.23 7.27 1.54
CA ASP A 406 16.51 5.89 1.16
C ASP A 406 15.24 5.02 1.22
N GLY A 407 15.42 3.73 0.91
CA GLY A 407 14.36 2.74 0.98
C GLY A 407 13.93 2.34 2.40
N ASP A 408 14.74 2.59 3.43
CA ASP A 408 14.42 2.22 4.82
C ASP A 408 13.63 3.31 5.56
N SER A 409 13.58 4.50 4.97
CA SER A 409 12.85 5.67 5.47
C SER A 409 11.34 5.50 5.26
N ALA A 410 10.57 5.68 6.34
CA ALA A 410 9.13 5.46 6.37
C ALA A 410 8.42 6.39 7.35
N CYS A 411 7.10 6.47 7.25
CA CYS A 411 6.24 7.13 8.22
C CYS A 411 5.17 6.15 8.71
N LYS A 412 5.11 5.90 10.02
CA LYS A 412 4.13 5.00 10.63
C LYS A 412 2.72 5.58 10.52
N PHE A 413 1.70 4.75 10.74
CA PHE A 413 0.32 5.19 10.83
C PHE A 413 0.14 6.35 11.82
N HIS A 414 -0.39 7.46 11.32
CA HIS A 414 -0.67 8.69 12.07
C HIS A 414 -1.82 9.47 11.43
N THR A 415 -2.25 10.53 12.11
CA THR A 415 -3.12 11.58 11.56
C THR A 415 -2.33 12.87 11.52
N ASP A 416 -2.65 13.75 10.57
CA ASP A 416 -2.14 15.11 10.64
C ASP A 416 -2.87 15.90 11.73
N PRO A 417 -2.15 16.69 12.56
CA PRO A 417 -2.77 17.41 13.65
C PRO A 417 -3.55 18.64 13.16
N GLU A 418 -4.56 19.04 13.93
CA GLU A 418 -5.17 20.39 13.91
C GLU A 418 -5.91 20.82 12.63
N HIS A 419 -6.30 19.86 11.79
CA HIS A 419 -7.24 20.08 10.69
C HIS A 419 -8.59 20.61 11.21
N GLY A 420 -9.13 21.63 10.56
CA GLY A 420 -10.32 22.36 10.99
C GLY A 420 -10.08 23.38 12.11
N THR A 421 -8.85 23.54 12.60
CA THR A 421 -8.53 24.53 13.64
C THR A 421 -7.48 25.54 13.20
N HIS A 422 -6.29 25.10 12.81
CA HIS A 422 -5.24 25.96 12.25
C HIS A 422 -5.07 25.76 10.75
N TRP A 423 -5.46 24.59 10.24
CA TRP A 423 -5.33 24.20 8.84
C TRP A 423 -6.69 23.82 8.29
N GLU A 424 -6.96 24.18 7.04
CA GLU A 424 -8.15 23.72 6.33
C GLU A 424 -8.21 22.19 6.29
N ARG A 425 -9.43 21.68 6.11
CA ARG A 425 -9.66 20.22 6.08
C ARG A 425 -9.20 19.57 4.79
N LEU A 426 -9.09 20.33 3.70
CA LEU A 426 -8.48 19.86 2.45
C LEU A 426 -6.95 19.89 2.56
N THR A 427 -6.31 18.77 2.28
CA THR A 427 -4.86 18.59 2.22
C THR A 427 -4.53 17.69 1.04
N CYS A 428 -3.45 17.99 0.34
CA CYS A 428 -2.98 17.17 -0.77
C CYS A 428 -1.53 16.73 -0.52
N VAL A 429 -1.22 15.46 -0.73
CA VAL A 429 0.15 14.94 -0.68
C VAL A 429 0.61 14.64 -2.08
N VAL A 430 1.63 15.35 -2.54
CA VAL A 430 2.25 15.16 -3.86
C VAL A 430 3.52 14.33 -3.70
N ALA A 431 3.69 13.28 -4.51
CA ALA A 431 4.89 12.46 -4.50
C ALA A 431 5.88 12.84 -5.60
N ALA A 432 7.18 12.84 -5.29
CA ALA A 432 8.29 13.02 -6.22
C ALA A 432 9.41 12.01 -5.93
N GLY A 433 10.12 11.54 -6.96
CA GLY A 433 11.18 10.54 -6.84
C GLY A 433 10.68 9.11 -6.82
N VAL A 434 11.41 8.23 -6.12
CA VAL A 434 11.16 6.79 -6.17
C VAL A 434 9.79 6.44 -5.57
N PRO A 435 9.00 5.57 -6.23
CA PRO A 435 7.70 5.14 -5.71
C PRO A 435 7.77 4.53 -4.31
N ARG A 436 6.71 4.74 -3.53
CA ARG A 436 6.55 4.15 -2.18
C ARG A 436 5.11 3.74 -1.95
N LYS A 437 4.90 2.71 -1.14
CA LYS A 437 3.55 2.33 -0.70
C LYS A 437 3.01 3.37 0.28
N PHE A 438 1.79 3.83 0.03
CA PHE A 438 1.00 4.70 0.89
C PHE A 438 -0.23 3.93 1.34
N ALA A 439 -0.55 4.03 2.62
CA ALA A 439 -1.60 3.21 3.21
C ALA A 439 -2.59 4.07 3.99
N PHE A 440 -3.87 3.72 3.87
CA PHE A 440 -4.96 4.24 4.70
C PHE A 440 -5.58 3.11 5.52
N ARG A 441 -5.93 3.37 6.78
CA ARG A 441 -6.79 2.48 7.57
C ARG A 441 -7.69 3.29 8.51
N PRO A 442 -8.88 2.80 8.85
CA PRO A 442 -9.73 3.42 9.86
C PRO A 442 -9.00 3.56 11.19
N ILE A 443 -9.30 4.62 11.93
CA ILE A 443 -8.80 4.79 13.28
C ILE A 443 -9.62 3.85 14.19
N PRO A 444 -8.97 2.90 14.88
CA PRO A 444 -9.68 1.98 15.76
C PRO A 444 -10.54 2.73 16.78
N GLN A 445 -11.75 2.21 17.03
CA GLN A 445 -12.75 2.80 17.93
C GLN A 445 -13.32 4.17 17.52
N LYS A 446 -12.87 4.77 16.41
CA LYS A 446 -13.45 6.00 15.84
C LYS A 446 -14.21 5.76 14.55
N SER A 447 -13.68 4.90 13.69
CA SER A 447 -14.33 4.53 12.45
C SER A 447 -13.97 3.11 12.02
N CYS A 448 -14.72 2.56 11.08
CA CYS A 448 -14.47 1.26 10.44
C CYS A 448 -14.79 1.33 8.93
N TRP A 449 -14.35 0.33 8.16
CA TRP A 449 -14.63 0.32 6.71
C TRP A 449 -16.12 0.20 6.40
N ALA A 450 -16.88 -0.49 7.25
CA ALA A 450 -18.32 -0.70 7.08
C ALA A 450 -19.12 0.61 7.08
N GLU A 451 -18.74 1.59 7.92
CA GLU A 451 -19.40 2.89 7.99
C GLU A 451 -19.32 3.68 6.68
N TRP A 452 -18.24 3.50 5.93
CA TRP A 452 -18.00 4.19 4.66
C TRP A 452 -18.53 3.42 3.45
N ASP A 453 -19.03 2.21 3.66
CA ASP A 453 -19.47 1.30 2.60
C ASP A 453 -21.01 1.22 2.50
N CYS A 454 -21.67 2.39 2.56
CA CYS A 454 -23.12 2.51 2.70
C CYS A 454 -23.94 1.96 1.52
N LEU A 455 -23.29 1.67 0.38
CA LEU A 455 -23.94 1.11 -0.81
C LEU A 455 -23.94 -0.42 -0.85
N ASN A 456 -23.36 -1.08 0.16
CA ASN A 456 -23.16 -2.52 0.16
C ASN A 456 -23.77 -3.23 1.37
N ASP A 457 -25.09 -3.38 1.35
CA ASP A 457 -25.86 -4.11 2.37
C ASP A 457 -25.44 -5.59 2.51
N GLU A 458 -24.79 -6.18 1.48
CA GLU A 458 -24.29 -7.55 1.52
C GLU A 458 -22.87 -7.66 2.11
N ALA A 459 -21.97 -6.71 1.83
CA ALA A 459 -20.65 -6.67 2.47
C ALA A 459 -20.75 -6.33 3.97
N ALA A 460 -21.70 -5.47 4.37
CA ALA A 460 -21.99 -5.20 5.77
C ALA A 460 -22.39 -6.47 6.55
N LYS A 461 -22.90 -7.51 5.87
CA LYS A 461 -23.25 -8.82 6.46
C LYS A 461 -22.14 -9.86 6.36
N ALA A 462 -21.16 -9.66 5.47
CA ALA A 462 -20.05 -10.58 5.21
C ALA A 462 -18.74 -10.18 5.92
N GLN A 463 -18.68 -9.02 6.57
CA GLN A 463 -17.48 -8.50 7.22
C GLN A 463 -17.18 -9.21 8.55
N ASP A 464 -16.50 -10.36 8.44
CA ASP A 464 -15.53 -10.81 9.45
C ASP A 464 -14.13 -10.20 9.17
N MET A 465 -14.08 -9.15 8.31
CA MET A 465 -12.84 -8.49 7.94
C MET A 465 -12.38 -7.60 9.10
N ASP A 466 -11.13 -7.80 9.52
CA ASP A 466 -10.46 -6.96 10.49
C ASP A 466 -10.43 -5.50 9.99
N ASP A 467 -11.11 -4.60 10.70
CA ASP A 467 -11.15 -3.16 10.42
C ASP A 467 -9.77 -2.48 10.40
N THR A 468 -8.73 -3.19 10.86
CA THR A 468 -7.35 -2.70 10.82
C THR A 468 -6.64 -2.96 9.49
N VAL A 469 -7.23 -3.74 8.57
CA VAL A 469 -6.66 -4.00 7.24
C VAL A 469 -6.58 -2.68 6.45
N PRO A 470 -5.38 -2.24 6.04
CA PRO A 470 -5.22 -1.01 5.28
C PRO A 470 -5.53 -1.22 3.79
N ALA A 471 -6.01 -0.16 3.14
CA ALA A 471 -5.89 0.00 1.69
C ALA A 471 -4.46 0.48 1.39
N VAL A 472 -3.72 -0.21 0.52
CA VAL A 472 -2.31 0.09 0.23
C VAL A 472 -2.08 0.26 -1.27
N VAL A 473 -1.65 1.45 -1.67
CA VAL A 473 -1.35 1.79 -3.07
C VAL A 473 0.11 2.20 -3.23
N THR A 474 0.67 2.04 -4.43
CA THR A 474 2.02 2.55 -4.75
C THR A 474 1.87 3.98 -5.28
N LEU A 475 2.41 4.98 -4.59
CA LEU A 475 2.43 6.34 -5.14
C LEU A 475 3.61 6.53 -6.06
N PHE A 476 3.32 6.83 -7.32
CA PHE A 476 4.31 7.20 -8.32
C PHE A 476 4.63 8.70 -8.27
N PRO A 477 5.81 9.13 -8.77
CA PRO A 477 6.08 10.55 -8.91
C PRO A 477 5.03 11.22 -9.80
N GLY A 478 4.34 12.23 -9.24
CA GLY A 478 3.23 12.93 -9.87
C GLY A 478 1.86 12.57 -9.32
N ASP A 479 1.73 11.47 -8.58
CA ASP A 479 0.49 11.10 -7.91
C ASP A 479 0.16 12.07 -6.79
N VAL A 480 -1.14 12.32 -6.61
CA VAL A 480 -1.69 13.18 -5.56
C VAL A 480 -2.64 12.37 -4.68
N VAL A 481 -2.37 12.36 -3.37
CA VAL A 481 -3.34 11.90 -2.37
C VAL A 481 -4.12 13.10 -1.87
N LYS A 482 -5.43 13.11 -2.10
CA LYS A 482 -6.36 14.14 -1.64
C LYS A 482 -7.00 13.67 -0.34
N MET A 483 -6.82 14.40 0.75
CA MET A 483 -7.49 14.16 2.04
C MET A 483 -8.39 15.34 2.35
N PHE A 484 -9.66 15.11 2.66
CA PHE A 484 -10.64 16.18 2.87
C PHE A 484 -11.65 15.81 3.96
N GLY A 485 -12.54 16.75 4.29
CA GLY A 485 -13.58 16.54 5.29
C GLY A 485 -13.01 16.02 6.60
N THR A 486 -13.49 14.85 7.04
CA THR A 486 -13.12 14.21 8.31
C THR A 486 -11.98 13.19 8.18
N CYS A 487 -11.26 13.14 7.05
CA CYS A 487 -10.20 12.14 6.83
C CYS A 487 -9.20 12.00 7.97
N ASN A 488 -8.67 13.11 8.48
CA ASN A 488 -7.68 13.10 9.57
C ASN A 488 -8.32 12.85 10.96
N ASP A 489 -9.64 12.80 11.04
CA ASP A 489 -10.38 12.42 12.26
C ASP A 489 -10.75 10.92 12.27
N ASP A 490 -10.91 10.32 11.08
CA ASP A 490 -11.47 8.98 10.88
C ASP A 490 -10.46 7.95 10.37
N PHE A 491 -9.40 8.38 9.66
CA PHE A 491 -8.38 7.49 9.07
C PHE A 491 -6.96 7.83 9.54
N HIS A 492 -6.20 6.79 9.85
CA HIS A 492 -4.75 6.87 9.88
C HIS A 492 -4.19 6.68 8.47
N HIS A 493 -3.06 7.34 8.19
CA HIS A 493 -2.29 7.09 6.99
C HIS A 493 -0.80 6.86 7.27
N ALA A 494 -0.11 6.17 6.37
CA ALA A 494 1.29 5.78 6.50
C ALA A 494 2.02 5.79 5.15
N VAL A 495 3.35 5.93 5.22
CA VAL A 495 4.26 5.71 4.09
C VAL A 495 5.17 4.55 4.48
N TYR A 496 5.15 3.48 3.70
CA TYR A 496 5.97 2.30 3.96
C TYR A 496 7.39 2.46 3.40
N PRO A 497 8.35 1.66 3.90
CA PRO A 497 9.65 1.50 3.26
C PRO A 497 9.52 1.15 1.76
N CYS A 498 10.58 1.39 0.99
CA CYS A 498 10.65 0.94 -0.40
C CYS A 498 10.50 -0.57 -0.49
N MET A 499 9.90 -1.01 -1.60
CA MET A 499 9.83 -2.42 -1.94
C MET A 499 11.18 -2.90 -2.50
N GLY A 500 11.53 -4.15 -2.23
CA GLY A 500 12.69 -4.81 -2.83
C GLY A 500 14.06 -4.36 -2.31
N SER A 501 15.11 -4.72 -3.05
CA SER A 501 16.50 -4.47 -2.70
C SER A 501 16.99 -3.06 -3.07
N ASN A 502 16.25 -2.32 -3.90
CA ASN A 502 16.63 -0.98 -4.30
C ASN A 502 16.36 0.04 -3.19
N LYS A 503 17.32 0.15 -2.27
CA LYS A 503 17.31 1.15 -1.20
C LYS A 503 17.89 2.51 -1.61
N GLY A 504 18.38 2.64 -2.85
CA GLY A 504 19.30 3.70 -3.25
C GLY A 504 18.67 5.02 -3.69
N GLY A 505 17.35 5.09 -3.88
CA GLY A 505 16.70 6.29 -4.39
C GLY A 505 15.80 7.00 -3.38
N GLY A 506 15.96 8.33 -3.33
CA GLY A 506 15.19 9.22 -2.47
C GLY A 506 13.77 9.47 -2.97
N ARG A 507 12.91 9.94 -2.06
CA ARG A 507 11.56 10.41 -2.35
C ARG A 507 11.29 11.69 -1.58
N VAL A 508 10.63 12.65 -2.21
CA VAL A 508 10.08 13.83 -1.54
C VAL A 508 8.56 13.77 -1.55
N SER A 509 7.94 14.28 -0.49
CA SER A 509 6.50 14.53 -0.44
C SER A 509 6.22 15.95 -0.01
N LEU A 510 5.33 16.61 -0.75
CA LEU A 510 4.80 17.91 -0.40
C LEU A 510 3.39 17.71 0.17
N VAL A 511 3.21 17.94 1.46
CA VAL A 511 1.89 17.90 2.13
C VAL A 511 1.33 19.32 2.12
N LEU A 512 0.59 19.64 1.07
CA LEU A 512 0.02 20.95 0.79
C LEU A 512 -1.15 21.25 1.72
N LYS A 513 -1.13 22.42 2.35
CA LYS A 513 -2.11 22.87 3.33
C LYS A 513 -2.53 24.31 3.04
N ARG A 514 -3.69 24.68 3.58
CA ARG A 514 -4.14 26.07 3.66
C ARG A 514 -4.30 26.48 5.12
N ALA A 515 -3.75 27.63 5.50
CA ALA A 515 -3.83 28.14 6.84
C ALA A 515 -5.15 28.86 7.12
N ILE A 516 -5.76 28.56 8.27
CA ILE A 516 -6.95 29.26 8.78
C ILE A 516 -6.49 30.42 9.65
N ALA A 517 -6.98 31.63 9.35
CA ALA A 517 -6.72 32.80 10.17
C ALA A 517 -7.58 32.75 11.45
N ARG A 518 -6.94 32.78 12.63
CA ARG A 518 -7.62 32.94 13.93
C ARG A 518 -7.15 34.23 14.58
N ASN A 519 -8.09 35.14 14.87
CA ASN A 519 -7.81 36.46 15.44
C ASN A 519 -6.76 37.25 14.61
N GLY A 520 -6.83 37.15 13.28
CA GLY A 520 -5.90 37.80 12.37
C GLY A 520 -4.51 37.15 12.27
N LYS A 521 -4.29 35.95 12.84
CA LYS A 521 -3.02 35.22 12.75
C LYS A 521 -3.21 33.85 12.11
N LYS A 522 -2.30 33.47 11.23
CA LYS A 522 -2.26 32.15 10.57
C LYS A 522 -1.14 31.30 11.18
N GLY A 523 -1.39 30.00 11.36
CA GLY A 523 -0.43 29.05 11.95
C GLY A 523 -0.12 29.29 13.43
N HIS A 524 0.92 28.63 13.95
CA HIS A 524 1.35 28.80 15.33
C HIS A 524 2.29 29.99 15.52
N GLY A 525 2.32 30.54 16.74
CA GLY A 525 3.40 31.46 17.12
C GLY A 525 4.76 30.77 17.04
N ALA A 526 5.81 31.54 16.74
CA ALA A 526 7.18 31.02 16.72
C ALA A 526 7.59 30.45 18.10
N ALA A 527 8.59 29.56 18.12
CA ALA A 527 9.16 29.07 19.37
C ALA A 527 9.54 30.26 20.27
N GLY A 528 9.08 30.26 21.52
CA GLY A 528 9.29 31.39 22.44
C GLY A 528 8.22 32.51 22.37
N GLN A 529 7.20 32.41 21.52
CA GLN A 529 6.10 33.38 21.46
C GLN A 529 4.79 32.93 22.15
N GLY A 530 4.80 31.77 22.80
CA GLY A 530 3.67 31.29 23.60
C GLY A 530 3.48 32.05 24.92
N ARG A 531 2.26 32.02 25.49
CA ARG A 531 1.98 32.64 26.81
C ARG A 531 2.93 32.15 27.93
N ARG A 532 3.47 30.93 27.83
CA ARG A 532 4.41 30.36 28.83
C ARG A 532 5.84 30.89 28.70
N SER A 533 6.34 31.21 27.50
CA SER A 533 7.67 31.81 27.33
C SER A 533 7.70 33.28 27.75
N ARG A 534 6.59 34.02 27.55
CA ARG A 534 6.42 35.38 28.08
C ARG A 534 6.41 35.48 29.61
N ARG A 535 6.12 34.37 30.32
CA ARG A 535 6.24 34.33 31.79
C ARG A 535 7.70 34.23 32.23
N ARG A 536 8.52 33.41 31.57
CA ARG A 536 9.95 33.28 31.92
C ARG A 536 10.74 34.58 31.75
N HIS A 537 10.41 35.39 30.75
CA HIS A 537 11.06 36.70 30.54
C HIS A 537 10.50 37.85 31.38
N ARG A 538 9.45 37.63 32.20
CA ARG A 538 8.97 38.63 33.16
C ARG A 538 9.48 38.39 34.58
N ASP A 539 10.06 37.22 34.81
CA ASP A 539 10.60 36.79 36.10
C ASP A 539 12.15 36.84 36.10
N GLU A 540 12.75 37.37 35.03
CA GLU A 540 14.14 37.87 34.92
C GLU A 540 14.08 39.39 34.77
#